data_AF-A0AA35WUM7-F1
#
_entry.id   AF-A0AA35WUM7-F1
#
_cell.length_a   1.000
_cell.length_b   1.000
_cell.length_c   1.000
_cell.angle_alpha   90.00
_cell.angle_beta   90.00
_cell.angle_gamma   90.00
#
_symmetry.space_group_name_H-M   'P 1'
#
loop_
_entity.id
_entity.type
_entity.pdbx_description
1 polymer ?
#
loop_
_entity_poly.entity_id
_entity_poly.type
_entity_poly.pdbx_seq_one_letter_code
_entity_poly.pdbx_strand_id
1 'polypeptide(L)'
;MESSGRASACLFARSVNPIEVTLTVVTTTTGTATEGVDFQPVFATVYLSINSTTLPCIEVSLITGDGYENPETISLLVTTMNDSVTIVQNMTEITILNSDVAEIVLDSEKMTVMEGDNEVQELCLSLKNSAIDVGVGVPDALSADIELEKVVLLLSANGSSNCIPVKIIATY
;
A
#
# COMPACT_ATOMS: atom_id res chain seq x y z
N MET A 1 6.29 4.96 4.27
CA MET A 1 6.87 5.66 3.13
C MET A 1 6.23 5.03 1.93
N GLU A 2 5.54 5.76 1.07
CA GLU A 2 5.24 5.28 -0.28
C GLU A 2 6.54 4.76 -0.89
N SER A 3 6.59 3.49 -1.29
CA SER A 3 7.84 2.97 -1.85
C SER A 3 8.10 3.70 -3.16
N SER A 4 9.23 4.40 -3.28
CA SER A 4 9.67 5.01 -4.54
C SER A 4 9.62 3.94 -5.62
N GLY A 5 8.67 4.07 -6.55
CA GLY A 5 8.19 2.96 -7.34
C GLY A 5 7.87 3.38 -8.76
N ARG A 6 7.67 2.36 -9.60
CA ARG A 6 7.26 2.56 -10.99
C ARG A 6 6.04 1.70 -11.24
N ALA A 7 4.96 2.33 -11.65
CA ALA A 7 3.83 1.60 -12.22
C ALA A 7 4.13 1.35 -13.70
N SER A 8 3.84 0.14 -14.20
CA SER A 8 4.10 -0.22 -15.60
C SER A 8 2.85 -0.84 -16.22
N ALA A 9 2.48 -0.36 -17.40
CA ALA A 9 1.42 -0.93 -18.22
C ALA A 9 1.95 -1.26 -19.62
N CYS A 10 1.79 -2.50 -20.05
CA CYS A 10 2.26 -2.96 -21.35
C CYS A 10 1.16 -2.87 -22.40
N LEU A 11 1.53 -2.41 -23.59
CA LEU A 11 0.62 -2.40 -24.72
C LEU A 11 0.45 -3.81 -25.28
N PHE A 12 -0.76 -4.13 -25.73
CA PHE A 12 -1.07 -5.38 -26.42
C PHE A 12 -1.72 -5.08 -27.76
N ALA A 13 -1.19 -5.69 -28.82
CA ALA A 13 -1.68 -5.54 -30.18
C ALA A 13 -1.77 -6.92 -30.84
N ARG A 14 -2.78 -7.09 -31.69
CA ARG A 14 -2.98 -8.30 -32.49
C ARG A 14 -3.26 -7.88 -33.92
N SER A 15 -2.62 -8.54 -34.87
CA SER A 15 -2.92 -8.38 -36.30
C SER A 15 -2.81 -9.72 -37.01
N VAL A 16 -3.61 -9.89 -38.06
CA VAL A 16 -3.53 -11.05 -38.96
C VAL A 16 -2.46 -10.88 -40.04
N ASN A 17 -1.96 -9.66 -40.25
CA ASN A 17 -0.86 -9.32 -41.15
C ASN A 17 0.17 -8.45 -40.42
N PRO A 18 1.48 -8.55 -40.72
CA PRO A 18 2.48 -7.62 -40.21
C PRO A 18 2.13 -6.18 -40.63
N ILE A 19 1.92 -5.30 -39.65
CA ILE A 19 1.68 -3.87 -39.88
C ILE A 19 2.61 -3.10 -38.94
N GLU A 20 3.32 -2.11 -39.48
CA GLU A 20 3.99 -1.10 -38.68
C GLU A 20 3.01 0.04 -38.41
N VAL A 21 2.74 0.28 -37.13
CA VAL A 21 1.87 1.35 -36.66
C VAL A 21 2.71 2.37 -35.94
N THR A 22 2.72 3.58 -36.46
CA THR A 22 3.77 4.54 -36.12
C THR A 22 3.36 5.58 -35.09
N LEU A 23 2.11 5.63 -34.61
CA LEU A 23 1.74 6.72 -33.70
C LEU A 23 0.59 6.33 -32.77
N THR A 24 0.98 5.88 -31.58
CA THR A 24 0.08 5.77 -30.44
C THR A 24 0.56 6.75 -29.36
N VAL A 25 -0.29 7.68 -28.96
CA VAL A 25 0.01 8.61 -27.87
C VAL A 25 -0.51 8.01 -26.57
N VAL A 26 0.37 7.90 -25.58
CA VAL A 26 0.01 7.49 -24.23
C VAL A 26 0.13 8.68 -23.29
N THR A 27 -0.95 8.98 -22.59
CA THR A 27 -1.03 10.08 -21.64
C THR A 27 -1.52 9.59 -20.28
N THR A 28 -0.90 10.04 -19.20
CA THR A 28 -1.48 9.91 -17.86
C THR A 28 -2.60 10.93 -17.67
N THR A 29 -3.73 10.49 -17.15
CA THR A 29 -4.84 11.35 -16.70
C THR A 29 -5.03 11.17 -15.19
N THR A 30 -5.24 12.27 -14.49
CA THR A 30 -5.49 12.28 -13.04
C THR A 30 -6.81 11.58 -12.71
N GLY A 31 -6.78 10.67 -11.73
CA GLY A 31 -7.97 10.19 -11.04
C GLY A 31 -8.13 10.99 -9.75
N THR A 32 -7.95 10.32 -8.60
CA THR A 32 -7.85 11.01 -7.30
C THR A 32 -6.42 11.46 -6.98
N ALA A 33 -5.41 10.89 -7.63
CA ALA A 33 -4.01 11.28 -7.46
C ALA A 33 -3.70 12.59 -8.17
N THR A 34 -2.83 13.39 -7.55
CA THR A 34 -2.40 14.72 -7.97
C THR A 34 -1.08 14.68 -8.74
N GLU A 35 -1.09 15.26 -9.94
CA GLU A 35 0.09 15.39 -10.79
C GLU A 35 1.20 16.22 -10.12
N GLY A 36 2.44 15.71 -10.13
CA GLY A 36 3.60 16.36 -9.52
C GLY A 36 3.67 16.24 -7.99
N VAL A 37 2.66 15.61 -7.37
CA VAL A 37 2.64 15.26 -5.94
C VAL A 37 2.76 13.75 -5.78
N ASP A 38 1.91 12.98 -6.48
CA ASP A 38 1.81 11.52 -6.32
C ASP A 38 2.44 10.78 -7.52
N PHE A 39 2.51 11.42 -8.68
CA PHE A 39 3.12 10.86 -9.88
C PHE A 39 3.69 11.92 -10.83
N GLN A 40 4.68 11.53 -11.62
CA GLN A 40 5.14 12.33 -12.75
C GLN A 40 4.32 11.97 -14.00
N PRO A 41 3.67 12.94 -14.66
CA PRO A 41 2.88 12.68 -15.85
C PRO A 41 3.73 12.13 -16.99
N VAL A 42 3.15 11.21 -17.75
CA VAL A 42 3.77 10.66 -18.96
C VAL A 42 3.00 11.16 -20.17
N PHE A 43 3.75 11.68 -21.14
CA PHE A 43 3.28 11.96 -22.49
C PHE A 43 4.28 11.33 -23.47
N ALA A 44 3.90 10.22 -24.08
CA ALA A 44 4.79 9.43 -24.93
C ALA A 44 4.16 9.11 -26.29
N THR A 45 4.97 9.18 -27.34
CA THR A 45 4.63 8.61 -28.64
C THR A 45 5.29 7.25 -28.79
N VAL A 46 4.49 6.24 -29.08
CA VAL A 46 4.93 4.85 -29.16
C VAL A 46 4.77 4.34 -30.58
N TYR A 47 5.81 3.67 -31.05
CA TYR A 47 5.87 2.98 -32.33
C TYR A 47 5.66 1.50 -32.09
N LEU A 48 4.62 0.92 -32.70
CA LEU A 48 4.26 -0.48 -32.55
C LEU A 48 4.52 -1.21 -33.86
N SER A 49 5.40 -2.21 -33.83
CA SER A 49 5.50 -3.19 -34.92
C SER A 49 4.70 -4.43 -34.51
N ILE A 50 3.53 -4.65 -35.13
CA ILE A 50 2.54 -5.67 -34.74
C ILE A 50 2.95 -7.08 -35.25
N ASN A 51 4.23 -7.28 -35.53
CA ASN A 51 4.85 -8.59 -35.77
C ASN A 51 5.77 -9.02 -34.61
N SER A 52 5.98 -8.14 -33.62
CA SER A 52 6.85 -8.38 -32.47
C SER A 52 6.09 -9.14 -31.38
N THR A 53 6.77 -10.08 -30.72
CA THR A 53 6.24 -10.79 -29.54
C THR A 53 6.32 -9.96 -28.26
N THR A 54 6.90 -8.77 -28.32
CA THR A 54 7.16 -7.88 -27.19
C THR A 54 6.83 -6.45 -27.59
N LEU A 55 5.72 -5.95 -27.04
CA LEU A 55 5.30 -4.57 -27.20
C LEU A 55 5.82 -3.75 -26.00
N PRO A 56 6.06 -2.45 -26.18
CA PRO A 56 6.63 -1.61 -25.14
C PRO A 56 5.68 -1.47 -23.95
N CYS A 57 6.28 -1.38 -22.77
CA CYS A 57 5.59 -0.98 -21.54
C CYS A 57 5.82 0.49 -21.25
N ILE A 58 4.79 1.15 -20.76
CA ILE A 58 4.80 2.53 -20.35
C ILE A 58 4.97 2.57 -18.85
N GLU A 59 6.01 3.26 -18.41
CA GLU A 59 6.37 3.38 -17.01
C GLU A 59 6.00 4.76 -16.50
N VAL A 60 5.19 4.81 -15.45
CA VAL A 60 4.86 6.02 -14.70
C VAL A 60 5.69 6.02 -13.43
N SER A 61 6.41 7.12 -13.19
CA SER A 61 7.18 7.29 -11.96
C SER A 61 6.24 7.78 -10.86
N LEU A 62 6.24 7.09 -9.73
CA LEU A 62 5.49 7.49 -8.54
C LEU A 62 6.38 8.39 -7.69
N ILE A 63 5.80 9.46 -7.14
CA ILE A 63 6.49 10.41 -6.28
C ILE A 63 6.17 10.01 -4.84
N THR A 64 7.18 9.97 -3.99
CA THR A 64 7.01 9.55 -2.60
C THR A 64 6.68 10.74 -1.71
N GLY A 65 5.57 10.65 -0.98
CA GLY A 65 5.20 11.53 0.12
C GLY A 65 5.58 10.99 1.50
N ASP A 66 5.50 11.87 2.50
CA ASP A 66 5.54 11.50 3.92
C ASP A 66 4.11 11.48 4.48
N GLY A 67 3.73 10.39 5.15
CA GLY A 67 2.44 10.28 5.84
C GLY A 67 1.43 9.37 5.15
N TYR A 68 0.39 9.00 5.89
CA TYR A 68 -0.67 8.14 5.37
C TYR A 68 -1.59 8.93 4.44
N GLU A 69 -1.74 8.39 3.24
CA GLU A 69 -2.70 8.84 2.23
C GLU A 69 -3.65 7.68 1.89
N ASN A 70 -4.89 8.01 1.55
CA ASN A 70 -5.82 6.97 1.09
C ASN A 70 -5.37 6.46 -0.28
N PRO A 71 -5.70 5.21 -0.67
CA PRO A 71 -5.41 4.73 -2.01
C PRO A 71 -5.91 5.69 -3.09
N GLU A 72 -5.05 5.99 -4.05
CA GLU A 72 -5.33 6.95 -5.10
C GLU A 72 -5.27 6.32 -6.49
N THR A 73 -5.84 6.98 -7.49
CA THR A 73 -5.87 6.46 -8.86
C THR A 73 -5.31 7.43 -9.89
N ILE A 74 -4.64 6.85 -10.89
CA ILE A 74 -4.33 7.48 -12.17
C ILE A 74 -4.86 6.58 -13.29
N SER A 75 -4.98 7.13 -14.50
CA SER A 75 -5.28 6.32 -15.69
C SER A 75 -4.27 6.58 -16.79
N LEU A 76 -3.91 5.53 -17.53
CA LEU A 76 -3.17 5.64 -18.78
C LEU A 76 -4.16 5.57 -19.94
N LEU A 77 -4.19 6.64 -20.73
CA LEU A 77 -5.02 6.77 -21.91
C LEU A 77 -4.16 6.61 -23.16
N VAL A 78 -4.63 5.77 -24.08
CA VAL A 78 -3.99 5.40 -25.34
C VAL A 78 -4.84 5.95 -26.49
N THR A 79 -4.25 6.74 -27.37
CA THR A 79 -4.92 7.28 -28.57
C THR A 79 -4.07 7.04 -29.80
N THR A 80 -4.70 7.01 -30.98
CA THR A 80 -3.98 6.87 -32.25
C THR A 80 -4.59 7.77 -33.31
N MET A 81 -3.75 8.26 -34.21
CA MET A 81 -4.16 9.01 -35.41
C MET A 81 -4.11 8.12 -36.67
N ASN A 82 -3.84 6.83 -36.52
CA ASN A 82 -3.75 5.89 -37.63
C ASN A 82 -5.09 5.18 -37.83
N ASP A 83 -5.77 5.50 -38.94
CA ASP A 83 -7.08 4.93 -39.29
C ASP A 83 -7.09 3.41 -39.49
N SER A 84 -5.90 2.80 -39.66
CA SER A 84 -5.76 1.34 -39.77
C SER A 84 -5.73 0.64 -38.40
N VAL A 85 -5.83 1.37 -37.31
CA VAL A 85 -5.77 0.85 -35.94
C VAL A 85 -7.08 1.05 -35.22
N THR A 86 -7.67 -0.07 -34.80
CA THR A 86 -8.82 -0.07 -33.91
C THR A 86 -8.36 -0.25 -32.47
N ILE A 87 -8.60 0.74 -31.61
CA ILE A 87 -8.36 0.62 -30.17
C ILE A 87 -9.57 -0.05 -29.52
N VAL A 88 -9.38 -1.27 -29.00
CA VAL A 88 -10.43 -2.03 -28.31
C VAL A 88 -10.58 -1.61 -26.85
N GLN A 89 -9.45 -1.31 -26.20
CA GLN A 89 -9.39 -0.74 -24.85
C GLN A 89 -8.35 0.38 -24.86
N ASN A 90 -8.81 1.60 -24.63
CA ASN A 90 -7.96 2.78 -24.69
C ASN A 90 -7.49 3.25 -23.31
N MET A 91 -7.96 2.65 -22.23
CA MET A 91 -7.71 3.13 -20.88
C MET A 91 -7.39 2.00 -19.91
N THR A 92 -6.43 2.23 -19.03
CA THR A 92 -6.10 1.36 -17.90
C THR A 92 -5.97 2.21 -16.65
N GLU A 93 -6.73 1.89 -15.61
CA GLU A 93 -6.60 2.51 -14.29
C GLU A 93 -5.48 1.82 -13.50
N ILE A 94 -4.71 2.62 -12.77
CA ILE A 94 -3.64 2.19 -11.89
C ILE A 94 -3.97 2.76 -10.50
N THR A 95 -4.01 1.88 -9.51
CA THR A 95 -4.17 2.27 -8.10
C THR A 95 -2.79 2.42 -7.45
N ILE A 96 -2.53 3.60 -6.90
CA ILE A 96 -1.37 3.90 -6.06
C ILE A 96 -1.75 3.53 -4.63
N LEU A 97 -0.98 2.61 -4.04
CA LEU A 97 -1.17 2.18 -2.67
C LEU A 97 -0.13 2.84 -1.78
N ASN A 98 -0.61 3.52 -0.75
CA ASN A 98 0.25 4.13 0.25
C ASN A 98 0.86 3.05 1.16
N SER A 99 2.16 3.17 1.48
CA SER A 99 2.88 2.25 2.37
C SER A 99 3.28 2.90 3.70
N ASP A 100 2.60 3.97 4.10
CA ASP A 100 2.64 4.59 5.44
C ASP A 100 1.52 4.06 6.36
N VAL A 101 1.09 2.81 6.16
CA VAL A 101 0.04 2.18 6.96
C VAL A 101 0.64 1.38 8.12
N ALA A 102 0.31 1.78 9.35
CA ALA A 102 0.61 1.01 10.55
C ALA A 102 -0.46 -0.07 10.80
N GLU A 103 -0.03 -1.31 11.04
CA GLU A 103 -0.89 -2.40 11.50
C GLU A 103 -0.54 -2.77 12.95
N ILE A 104 -1.54 -2.90 13.81
CA ILE A 104 -1.39 -3.33 15.20
C ILE A 104 -1.98 -4.73 15.34
N VAL A 105 -1.19 -5.69 15.84
CA VAL A 105 -1.60 -7.09 15.99
C VAL A 105 -1.27 -7.58 17.39
N LEU A 106 -2.11 -8.46 17.95
CA LEU A 106 -1.79 -9.23 19.14
C LEU A 106 -0.81 -10.35 18.78
N ASP A 107 0.21 -10.58 19.60
CA ASP A 107 1.20 -11.63 19.36
C ASP A 107 0.61 -13.05 19.51
N SER A 108 -0.57 -13.15 20.11
CA SER A 108 -1.30 -14.41 20.26
C SER A 108 -2.79 -14.22 20.01
N GLU A 109 -3.38 -15.13 19.23
CA GLU A 109 -4.85 -15.17 19.02
C GLU A 109 -5.58 -15.75 20.24
N LYS A 110 -4.86 -16.51 21.09
CA LYS A 110 -5.39 -17.20 22.26
C LYS A 110 -4.35 -17.21 23.37
N MET A 111 -4.82 -16.95 24.58
CA MET A 111 -4.06 -17.15 25.81
C MET A 111 -4.82 -18.17 26.67
N THR A 112 -4.09 -19.15 27.21
CA THR A 112 -4.61 -20.11 28.18
C THR A 112 -3.93 -19.85 29.50
N VAL A 113 -4.70 -19.64 30.56
CA VAL A 113 -4.19 -19.45 31.92
C VAL A 113 -4.67 -20.58 32.82
N MET A 114 -3.78 -21.07 33.68
CA MET A 114 -4.14 -22.04 34.70
C MET A 114 -4.62 -21.29 35.93
N GLU A 115 -5.75 -21.71 36.46
CA GLU A 115 -6.26 -21.15 37.70
C GLU A 115 -5.40 -21.55 38.91
N GLY A 116 -5.20 -20.59 39.81
CA GLY A 116 -4.33 -20.75 40.97
C GLY A 116 -2.85 -20.50 40.66
N ASP A 117 -2.51 -20.27 39.40
CA ASP A 117 -1.23 -19.73 39.01
C ASP A 117 -1.19 -18.24 39.36
N ASN A 118 -0.26 -17.85 40.23
CA ASN A 118 -0.04 -16.45 40.59
C ASN A 118 0.94 -15.77 39.63
N GLU A 119 1.39 -16.47 38.58
CA GLU A 119 2.23 -15.89 37.54
C GLU A 119 1.47 -14.83 36.73
N VAL A 120 2.18 -13.74 36.47
CA VAL A 120 1.72 -12.66 35.61
C VAL A 120 1.98 -13.09 34.18
N GLN A 121 0.94 -13.09 33.34
CA GLN A 121 1.08 -13.39 31.92
C GLN A 121 1.27 -12.10 31.14
N GLU A 122 2.07 -12.13 30.08
CA GLU A 122 2.29 -10.96 29.24
C GLU A 122 1.37 -10.98 28.02
N LEU A 123 0.60 -9.90 27.84
CA LEU A 123 -0.12 -9.66 26.59
C LEU A 123 0.73 -8.71 25.74
N CYS A 124 1.31 -9.26 24.68
CA CYS A 124 2.16 -8.51 23.77
C CYS A 124 1.38 -8.07 22.53
N LEU A 125 1.59 -6.81 22.16
CA LEU A 125 1.15 -6.24 20.90
C LEU A 125 2.40 -5.96 20.05
N SER A 126 2.27 -6.20 18.75
CA SER A 126 3.29 -5.87 17.76
C SER A 126 2.76 -4.84 16.76
N LEU A 127 3.61 -3.87 16.44
CA LEU A 127 3.44 -3.00 15.29
C LEU A 127 4.05 -3.69 14.06
N LYS A 128 3.24 -3.87 13.03
CA LYS A 128 3.68 -4.28 11.70
C LYS A 128 3.61 -3.10 10.74
N ASN A 129 4.51 -3.13 9.76
CA ASN A 129 4.48 -2.28 8.58
C ASN A 129 4.51 -0.74 8.83
N SER A 130 4.98 -0.28 10.00
CA SER A 130 4.84 1.13 10.39
C SER A 130 6.04 1.99 9.97
N ALA A 131 5.84 2.99 9.10
CA ALA A 131 6.80 4.09 8.96
C ALA A 131 6.60 5.19 10.02
N ILE A 132 5.61 5.02 10.92
CA ILE A 132 5.20 6.02 11.90
C ILE A 132 6.15 6.01 13.11
N ASP A 133 6.86 7.11 13.32
CA ASP A 133 7.62 7.39 14.55
C ASP A 133 6.68 8.03 15.58
N VAL A 134 6.25 7.25 16.59
CA VAL A 134 5.32 7.71 17.64
C VAL A 134 6.11 8.02 18.91
N GLY A 135 6.18 9.31 19.26
CA GLY A 135 6.79 9.79 20.50
C GLY A 135 6.00 9.41 21.77
N VAL A 136 6.71 9.12 22.86
CA VAL A 136 6.19 8.48 24.07
C VAL A 136 5.70 9.48 25.12
N GLY A 137 4.57 9.15 25.77
CA GLY A 137 4.23 9.59 27.11
C GLY A 137 3.74 8.40 27.92
N VAL A 138 4.47 8.00 28.97
CA VAL A 138 3.98 7.00 29.93
C VAL A 138 3.09 7.74 30.93
N PRO A 139 1.80 7.38 31.11
CA PRO A 139 1.10 7.80 32.32
C PRO A 139 1.79 7.10 33.48
N ASP A 140 2.42 7.87 34.36
CA ASP A 140 3.02 7.34 35.58
C ASP A 140 1.99 6.48 36.33
N ALA A 141 2.37 5.22 36.60
CA ALA A 141 1.70 4.21 37.43
C ALA A 141 0.43 3.53 36.89
N LEU A 142 0.59 2.29 36.44
CA LEU A 142 -0.47 1.26 36.39
C LEU A 142 -0.15 0.18 37.42
N SER A 143 -0.54 0.43 38.68
CA SER A 143 -0.54 -0.56 39.76
C SER A 143 -1.92 -0.60 40.41
N ALA A 144 -2.89 -1.26 39.78
CA ALA A 144 -4.15 -1.64 40.44
C ALA A 144 -4.90 -2.67 39.60
N ASP A 145 -5.65 -3.54 40.27
CA ASP A 145 -6.61 -4.49 39.70
C ASP A 145 -7.50 -3.82 38.64
N ILE A 146 -7.38 -4.24 37.37
CA ILE A 146 -8.14 -3.66 36.26
C ILE A 146 -9.36 -4.54 36.00
N GLU A 147 -10.57 -4.03 36.32
CA GLU A 147 -11.76 -4.39 35.55
C GLU A 147 -11.55 -3.88 34.12
N LEU A 148 -11.49 -4.81 33.15
CA LEU A 148 -11.16 -4.56 31.74
C LEU A 148 -12.24 -3.70 31.04
N GLU A 149 -12.37 -2.42 31.38
CA GLU A 149 -13.23 -1.50 30.64
C GLU A 149 -12.43 -0.59 29.71
N LYS A 150 -11.14 -0.32 29.98
CA LYS A 150 -10.22 0.41 29.08
C LYS A 150 -8.75 0.21 29.46
N VAL A 151 -7.99 -0.48 28.62
CA VAL A 151 -6.52 -0.53 28.67
C VAL A 151 -5.99 0.26 27.48
N VAL A 152 -5.21 1.32 27.73
CA VAL A 152 -4.52 2.09 26.68
C VAL A 152 -3.10 1.57 26.56
N LEU A 153 -2.89 0.72 25.55
CA LEU A 153 -1.58 0.21 25.17
C LEU A 153 -0.93 1.19 24.18
N LEU A 154 0.25 1.72 24.53
CA LEU A 154 1.05 2.56 23.63
C LEU A 154 2.19 1.69 23.09
N LEU A 155 2.22 1.52 21.77
CA LEU A 155 3.18 0.68 21.06
C LEU A 155 4.34 1.51 20.54
N SER A 156 5.57 1.04 20.74
CA SER A 156 6.80 1.61 20.20
C SER A 156 7.35 0.82 19.02
N ALA A 157 7.79 1.57 18.00
CA ALA A 157 8.67 1.28 16.86
C ALA A 157 8.59 -0.08 16.13
N ASN A 158 8.92 -0.04 14.84
CA ASN A 158 9.01 -1.24 13.99
C ASN A 158 9.87 -2.34 14.63
N GLY A 159 9.24 -3.48 14.89
CA GLY A 159 9.91 -4.69 15.39
C GLY A 159 10.03 -4.79 16.91
N SER A 160 9.51 -3.83 17.68
CA SER A 160 9.41 -3.94 19.15
C SER A 160 8.02 -4.40 19.57
N SER A 161 7.94 -5.63 20.09
CA SER A 161 6.79 -6.09 20.87
C SER A 161 6.71 -5.25 22.15
N ASN A 162 5.56 -4.64 22.43
CA ASN A 162 5.31 -4.00 23.72
C ASN A 162 4.33 -4.88 24.49
N CYS A 163 4.80 -5.38 25.63
CA CYS A 163 4.07 -6.31 26.46
C CYS A 163 3.56 -5.60 27.72
N ILE A 164 2.28 -5.77 28.04
CA ILE A 164 1.76 -5.38 29.35
C ILE A 164 1.61 -6.64 30.22
N PRO A 165 2.07 -6.58 31.48
CA PRO A 165 1.76 -7.61 32.46
C PRO A 165 0.25 -7.63 32.73
N VAL A 166 -0.40 -8.76 32.48
CA VAL A 166 -1.80 -9.02 32.80
C VAL A 166 -1.85 -10.10 33.88
N LYS A 167 -2.38 -9.74 35.04
CA LYS A 167 -2.72 -10.71 36.08
C LYS A 167 -4.18 -11.10 35.94
N ILE A 168 -4.45 -12.32 35.50
CA ILE A 168 -5.81 -12.84 35.41
C ILE A 168 -6.13 -13.54 36.73
N ILE A 169 -6.99 -12.94 37.54
CA ILE A 169 -7.49 -13.54 38.79
C ILE A 169 -8.83 -14.19 38.46
N ALA A 170 -8.85 -15.52 38.30
CA ALA A 170 -10.09 -16.26 38.25
C ALA A 170 -10.68 -16.35 39.67
N THR A 171 -11.89 -15.85 39.85
CA THR A 171 -12.64 -15.93 41.11
C THR A 171 -13.78 -16.94 40.96
N TYR A 172 -13.83 -17.92 41.86
CA TYR A 172 -14.98 -18.82 42.06
C TYR A 172 -16.06 -18.21 42.95
#